data_AF-A0A0D3C8J2-F1
#
_entry.id   AF-A0A0D3C8J2-F1
#
_cell.length_a   1.000
_cell.length_b   1.000
_cell.length_c   1.000
_cell.angle_alpha   90.00
_cell.angle_beta   90.00
_cell.angle_gamma   90.00
#
_symmetry.space_group_name_H-M   'P 1'
#
loop_
_entity.id
_entity.type
_entity.pdbx_description
1 polymer ?
#
loop_
_entity_poly.entity_id
_entity_poly.type
_entity_poly.pdbx_seq_one_letter_code
_entity_poly.pdbx_strand_id
1 'polypeptide(L)'
;MAKYNEIAKKKREAKADRKRAIHGDPLTNKLKSRAPVVSVSGKRQKKLLRKWRREQKEMVEKGLVTMEDVEMASADGASEEESKKPPRKFSVKKTLKLNKLKNKGKKNKSQKAVGQVSADQMLE
;
A
#
# COMPACT_ATOMS: atom_id res chain seq x y z
N MET A 1 -42.62 16.95 19.05
CA MET A 1 -41.31 16.50 18.48
C MET A 1 -40.30 15.98 19.51
N ALA A 2 -40.34 16.40 20.79
CA ALA A 2 -39.38 15.96 21.83
C ALA A 2 -39.34 14.44 22.07
N LYS A 3 -40.51 13.78 22.10
CA LYS A 3 -40.64 12.34 22.40
C LYS A 3 -39.88 11.42 21.43
N TYR A 4 -39.83 11.76 20.13
CA TYR A 4 -39.07 10.99 19.16
C TYR A 4 -37.55 11.11 19.39
N ASN A 5 -37.08 12.30 19.73
CA ASN A 5 -35.67 12.55 20.02
C ASN A 5 -35.19 11.81 21.27
N GLU A 6 -36.04 11.71 22.29
CA GLU A 6 -35.78 10.92 23.50
C GLU A 6 -35.68 9.42 23.19
N ILE A 7 -36.62 8.88 22.39
CA ILE A 7 -36.59 7.48 21.96
C ILE A 7 -35.33 7.21 21.11
N ALA A 8 -34.97 8.13 20.21
CA ALA A 8 -33.76 8.02 19.41
C ALA A 8 -32.49 8.06 20.27
N LYS A 9 -32.45 8.90 21.31
CA LYS A 9 -31.33 8.99 22.26
C LYS A 9 -31.16 7.68 23.02
N LYS A 10 -32.25 7.14 23.59
CA LYS A 10 -32.24 5.84 24.29
C LYS A 10 -31.77 4.70 23.38
N LYS A 11 -32.22 4.68 22.12
CA LYS A 11 -31.75 3.69 21.14
C LYS A 11 -30.26 3.82 20.83
N ARG A 12 -29.71 5.03 20.76
CA ARG A 12 -28.27 5.27 20.54
C ARG A 12 -27.45 4.80 21.74
N GLU A 13 -27.91 5.06 22.96
CA GLU A 13 -27.28 4.62 24.20
C GLU A 13 -27.24 3.10 24.29
N ALA A 14 -28.38 2.41 24.13
CA ALA A 14 -28.46 0.95 24.14
C ALA A 14 -27.54 0.30 23.09
N LYS A 15 -27.42 0.90 21.90
CA LYS A 15 -26.49 0.43 20.86
C LYS A 15 -25.02 0.63 21.26
N ALA A 16 -24.69 1.72 21.96
CA ALA A 16 -23.35 1.97 22.47
C ALA A 16 -22.99 0.97 23.59
N ASP A 17 -23.92 0.70 24.50
CA ASP A 17 -23.71 -0.26 25.60
C ASP A 17 -23.54 -1.68 25.06
N ARG A 18 -24.35 -2.09 24.08
CA ARG A 18 -24.16 -3.38 23.40
C ARG A 18 -22.79 -3.48 22.73
N LYS A 19 -22.29 -2.40 22.13
CA LYS A 19 -20.93 -2.39 21.55
C LYS A 19 -19.86 -2.54 22.62
N ARG A 20 -19.99 -1.85 23.76
CA ARG A 20 -19.06 -1.99 24.90
C ARG A 20 -19.09 -3.40 25.49
N ALA A 21 -20.26 -4.02 25.60
CA ALA A 21 -20.37 -5.40 26.09
C ALA A 21 -19.68 -6.43 25.17
N ILE A 22 -19.78 -6.25 23.84
CA ILE A 22 -19.22 -7.22 22.87
C ILE A 22 -17.73 -6.94 22.57
N HIS A 23 -17.32 -5.67 22.49
CA HIS A 23 -16.00 -5.27 22.00
C HIS A 23 -15.19 -4.42 22.99
N GLY A 24 -15.76 -4.13 24.15
CA GLY A 24 -15.08 -3.37 25.20
C GLY A 24 -13.98 -4.19 25.86
N ASP A 25 -13.04 -3.48 26.47
CA ASP A 25 -12.03 -4.10 27.31
C ASP A 25 -12.69 -4.70 28.57
N PRO A 26 -12.38 -5.94 28.97
CA PRO A 26 -13.00 -6.59 30.13
C PRO A 26 -12.77 -5.84 31.45
N LEU A 27 -11.65 -5.11 31.60
CA LEU A 27 -11.36 -4.39 32.83
C LEU A 27 -11.99 -3.00 32.89
N THR A 28 -12.07 -2.29 31.74
CA THR A 28 -12.51 -0.89 31.72
C THR A 28 -13.88 -0.69 31.07
N ASN A 29 -14.45 -1.72 30.45
CA ASN A 29 -15.70 -1.71 29.67
C ASN A 29 -15.76 -0.59 28.60
N LYS A 30 -14.60 -0.06 28.21
CA LYS A 30 -14.46 0.98 27.18
C LYS A 30 -14.06 0.33 25.87
N LEU A 31 -14.57 0.88 24.76
CA LEU A 31 -14.14 0.49 23.43
C LEU A 31 -12.71 0.96 23.19
N LYS A 32 -11.84 0.08 22.69
CA LYS A 32 -10.47 0.46 22.32
C LYS A 32 -10.51 1.40 21.11
N SER A 33 -10.01 2.62 21.28
CA SER A 33 -9.77 3.52 20.15
C SER A 33 -8.53 3.05 19.40
N ARG A 34 -8.70 2.50 18.19
CA ARG A 34 -7.56 2.26 17.31
C ARG A 34 -7.07 3.60 16.77
N ALA A 35 -5.82 3.96 17.09
CA ALA A 35 -5.17 5.04 16.38
C ALA A 35 -5.14 4.69 14.89
N PRO A 36 -5.49 5.63 13.98
CA PRO A 36 -5.37 5.38 12.56
C PRO A 36 -3.90 5.06 12.24
N VAL A 37 -3.68 4.07 11.38
CA VAL A 37 -2.33 3.77 10.90
C VAL A 37 -1.83 4.99 10.14
N VAL A 38 -0.82 5.66 10.69
CA VAL A 38 -0.24 6.84 10.06
C VAL A 38 0.47 6.38 8.79
N SER A 39 -0.03 6.83 7.64
CA SER A 39 0.59 6.51 6.37
C SER A 39 1.94 7.22 6.25
N VAL A 40 2.99 6.45 5.95
CA VAL A 40 4.34 6.99 5.77
C VAL A 40 4.49 7.46 4.33
N SER A 41 4.83 8.73 4.12
CA SER A 41 5.14 9.25 2.78
C SER A 41 6.24 8.43 2.09
N GLY A 42 6.16 8.25 0.77
CA GLY A 42 7.17 7.52 -0.01
C GLY A 42 8.59 8.05 0.16
N LYS A 43 8.76 9.37 0.38
CA LYS A 43 10.08 9.96 0.70
C LYS A 43 10.60 9.45 2.04
N ARG A 44 9.74 9.35 3.05
CA ARG A 44 10.08 8.84 4.39
C ARG A 44 10.33 7.33 4.35
N GLN A 45 9.56 6.57 3.58
CA GLN A 45 9.84 5.15 3.33
C GLN A 45 11.23 4.95 2.71
N LYS A 46 11.56 5.69 1.64
CA LYS A 46 12.89 5.65 1.02
C LYS A 46 14.01 6.03 2.00
N LYS A 47 13.78 7.04 2.87
CA LYS A 47 14.74 7.43 3.91
C LYS A 47 14.94 6.33 4.95
N LEU A 48 13.87 5.74 5.45
CA LEU A 48 13.92 4.64 6.42
C LEU A 48 14.64 3.43 5.84
N LEU A 49 14.33 3.04 4.60
CA LEU A 49 14.98 1.93 3.92
C LEU A 49 16.48 2.19 3.67
N ARG A 50 16.86 3.44 3.38
CA ARG A 50 18.29 3.83 3.29
C ARG A 50 18.98 3.79 4.66
N LYS A 51 18.32 4.25 5.72
CA LYS A 51 18.85 4.19 7.09
C LYS A 51 19.08 2.73 7.52
N TRP A 52 18.07 1.89 7.32
CA TRP A 52 18.12 0.46 7.60
C TRP A 52 19.26 -0.22 6.84
N ARG A 53 19.44 0.06 5.54
CA ARG A 53 20.57 -0.48 4.78
C ARG A 53 21.94 -0.03 5.30
N ARG A 54 22.07 1.18 5.85
CA ARG A 54 23.33 1.61 6.48
C ARG A 54 23.55 0.89 7.80
N GLU A 55 22.52 0.79 8.64
CA GLU A 55 22.59 0.06 9.91
C GLU A 55 22.99 -1.41 9.68
N GLN A 56 22.41 -2.08 8.68
CA GLN A 56 22.82 -3.45 8.30
C GLN A 56 24.29 -3.53 7.88
N LYS A 57 24.78 -2.57 7.08
CA LYS A 57 26.21 -2.52 6.69
C LYS A 57 27.13 -2.29 7.89
N GLU A 58 26.75 -1.39 8.79
CA GLU A 58 27.49 -1.13 10.02
C GLU A 58 27.52 -2.35 10.95
N MET A 59 26.44 -3.14 11.00
CA MET A 59 26.43 -4.39 11.76
C MET A 59 27.38 -5.43 11.17
N VAL A 60 27.44 -5.55 9.83
CA VAL A 60 28.41 -6.42 9.14
C VAL A 60 29.84 -5.94 9.39
N GLU A 61 30.11 -4.64 9.28
CA GLU A 61 31.43 -4.05 9.50
C GLU A 61 31.91 -4.21 10.95
N LYS A 62 30.98 -4.12 11.92
CA LYS A 62 31.25 -4.40 13.34
C LYS A 62 31.34 -5.90 13.66
N GLY A 63 31.16 -6.78 12.67
CA GLY A 63 31.18 -8.23 12.85
C GLY A 63 30.01 -8.78 13.65
N LEU A 64 28.94 -8.00 13.85
CA LEU A 64 27.74 -8.40 14.58
C LEU A 64 26.79 -9.27 13.74
N VAL A 65 26.92 -9.20 12.41
CA VAL A 65 26.24 -10.09 11.46
C VAL A 65 27.32 -10.74 10.61
N THR A 66 27.43 -12.06 10.71
CA THR A 66 28.32 -12.88 9.90
C THR A 66 27.57 -13.46 8.70
N MET A 67 28.30 -13.94 7.69
CA MET A 67 27.67 -14.60 6.53
C MET A 67 26.84 -15.83 6.95
N GLU A 68 27.24 -16.53 8.01
CA GLU A 68 26.53 -17.69 8.57
C GLU A 68 25.14 -17.30 9.11
N ASP A 69 25.01 -16.15 9.76
CA ASP A 69 23.71 -15.65 10.26
C ASP A 69 22.72 -15.37 9.11
N VAL A 70 23.25 -14.89 7.98
CA VAL A 70 22.47 -14.61 6.77
C VAL A 70 22.00 -15.92 6.11
N GLU A 71 22.87 -16.93 6.08
CA GLU A 71 22.55 -18.25 5.55
C GLU A 71 21.47 -18.96 6.38
N MET A 72 21.58 -18.93 7.72
CA MET A 72 20.56 -19.50 8.61
C MET A 72 19.20 -18.81 8.46
N ALA A 73 19.17 -17.46 8.40
CA ALA A 73 17.92 -16.72 8.22
C ALA A 73 17.24 -16.99 6.86
N SER A 74 18.02 -17.27 5.82
CA SER A 74 17.52 -17.57 4.48
C SER A 74 16.94 -18.99 4.40
N ALA A 75 17.51 -19.93 5.14
CA ALA A 75 17.01 -21.30 5.24
C ALA A 75 15.63 -21.37 5.91
N ASP A 76 15.43 -20.61 6.98
CA ASP A 76 14.14 -20.54 7.68
C ASP A 76 13.03 -19.94 6.80
N GLY A 77 13.35 -18.86 6.05
CA GLY A 77 12.38 -18.16 5.19
C GLY A 77 11.93 -18.92 3.94
N ALA A 78 12.74 -19.86 3.44
CA ALA A 78 12.39 -20.67 2.26
C ALA A 78 11.32 -21.73 2.57
N SER A 79 11.14 -22.11 3.84
CA SER A 79 10.25 -23.19 4.23
C SER A 79 8.76 -22.80 4.30
N GLU A 80 8.41 -21.50 4.35
CA GLU A 80 7.03 -21.05 4.66
C GLU A 80 6.26 -20.33 3.54
N GLU A 81 6.90 -19.77 2.50
CA GLU A 81 6.23 -18.78 1.63
C GLU A 81 5.75 -19.27 0.25
N GLU A 82 6.18 -20.45 -0.24
CA GLU A 82 5.94 -20.84 -1.65
C GLU A 82 4.56 -21.46 -1.96
N SER A 83 3.77 -21.90 -0.97
CA SER A 83 2.63 -22.79 -1.27
C SER A 83 1.20 -22.22 -1.15
N LYS A 84 0.96 -20.95 -0.76
CA LYS A 84 -0.41 -20.54 -0.36
C LYS A 84 -0.91 -19.15 -0.77
N LYS A 85 -0.57 -18.63 -1.95
CA LYS A 85 -1.22 -17.40 -2.47
C LYS A 85 -2.16 -17.73 -3.64
N PRO A 86 -3.50 -17.80 -3.42
CA PRO A 86 -4.44 -18.02 -4.51
C PRO A 86 -4.50 -16.78 -5.44
N PRO A 87 -4.68 -16.97 -6.76
CA PRO A 87 -4.76 -15.85 -7.70
C PRO A 87 -5.98 -14.98 -7.38
N ARG A 88 -5.74 -13.68 -7.13
CA ARG A 88 -6.81 -12.70 -6.87
C ARG A 88 -7.61 -12.47 -8.16
N LYS A 89 -8.84 -12.98 -8.19
CA LYS A 89 -9.81 -12.72 -9.26
C LYS A 89 -10.46 -11.35 -9.01
N PHE A 90 -10.13 -10.35 -9.82
CA PHE A 90 -10.79 -9.04 -9.79
C PHE A 90 -12.07 -9.09 -10.62
N SER A 91 -13.23 -8.82 -10.00
CA SER A 91 -14.49 -8.70 -10.71
C SER A 91 -14.60 -7.28 -11.31
N VAL A 92 -14.42 -7.18 -12.63
CA VAL A 92 -14.66 -5.92 -13.35
C VAL A 92 -16.15 -5.81 -13.64
N LYS A 93 -16.80 -4.76 -13.12
CA LYS A 93 -18.19 -4.46 -13.47
C LYS A 93 -18.24 -4.05 -14.95
N LYS A 94 -19.03 -4.76 -15.76
CA LYS A 94 -19.13 -4.62 -17.23
C LYS A 94 -19.64 -3.24 -17.73
N THR A 95 -19.85 -2.26 -16.86
CA THR A 95 -20.56 -1.00 -17.18
C THR A 95 -19.77 0.26 -16.85
N LEU A 96 -18.44 0.20 -16.86
CA LEU A 96 -17.63 1.41 -16.90
C LEU A 96 -17.82 2.10 -18.26
N LYS A 97 -18.74 3.06 -18.34
CA LYS A 97 -18.87 3.97 -19.48
C LYS A 97 -17.63 4.86 -19.50
N LEU A 98 -16.63 4.45 -20.28
CA LEU A 98 -15.49 5.30 -20.60
C LEU A 98 -16.00 6.45 -21.48
N ASN A 99 -16.19 7.62 -20.87
CA ASN A 99 -16.45 8.83 -21.62
C ASN A 99 -15.20 9.12 -22.46
N LYS A 100 -15.30 8.87 -23.77
CA LYS A 100 -14.25 9.19 -24.73
C LYS A 100 -14.02 10.70 -24.69
N LEU A 101 -12.90 11.13 -24.10
CA LEU A 101 -12.43 12.51 -24.20
C LEU A 101 -12.29 12.85 -25.69
N LYS A 102 -13.10 13.80 -26.17
CA LYS A 102 -13.01 14.31 -27.54
C LYS A 102 -11.73 15.11 -27.66
N ASN A 103 -10.67 14.47 -28.14
CA ASN A 103 -9.44 15.16 -28.51
C ASN A 103 -9.75 16.12 -29.66
N LYS A 104 -9.84 17.43 -29.37
CA LYS A 104 -9.78 18.48 -30.39
C LYS A 104 -8.37 18.47 -30.98
N GLY A 105 -8.19 17.72 -32.06
CA GLY A 105 -6.96 17.75 -32.85
C GLY A 105 -6.81 19.11 -33.53
N LYS A 106 -5.92 19.95 -33.01
CA LYS A 106 -5.23 20.96 -33.82
C LYS A 106 -3.89 20.37 -34.21
N LYS A 107 -3.75 19.91 -35.46
CA LYS A 107 -2.42 19.81 -36.09
C LYS A 107 -2.49 20.29 -37.52
N ASN A 108 -1.61 21.25 -37.76
CA ASN A 108 -1.45 22.01 -38.98
C ASN A 108 -0.90 21.15 -40.11
N LYS A 109 -1.11 21.72 -41.29
CA LYS A 109 -0.93 21.24 -42.66
C LYS A 109 0.55 21.04 -43.04
N SER A 110 0.85 19.87 -43.64
CA SER A 110 1.84 19.60 -44.72
C SER A 110 3.34 19.87 -44.43
N GLN A 111 4.37 19.23 -45.00
CA GLN A 111 4.60 18.42 -46.21
C GLN A 111 5.68 17.34 -45.95
N LYS A 112 5.82 16.44 -46.93
CA LYS A 112 6.61 15.19 -46.97
C LYS A 112 7.92 15.37 -47.75
N ALA A 113 9.01 14.71 -47.34
CA ALA A 113 10.09 14.10 -48.17
C ALA A 113 11.07 13.41 -47.19
N VAL A 114 11.12 12.08 -47.01
CA VAL A 114 11.78 11.03 -47.81
C VAL A 114 13.22 11.36 -48.21
N GLY A 115 14.19 10.63 -47.64
CA GLY A 115 15.55 10.52 -48.19
C GLY A 115 16.62 10.02 -47.21
N GLN A 116 17.03 8.75 -47.40
CA GLN A 116 18.37 8.14 -47.21
C GLN A 116 19.16 8.34 -45.89
N VAL A 117 19.39 7.27 -45.10
CA VAL A 117 20.56 6.36 -45.12
C VAL A 117 21.87 7.03 -44.70
N SER A 118 22.42 6.61 -43.54
CA SER A 118 23.77 6.00 -43.43
C SER A 118 24.04 5.56 -41.99
N ALA A 119 24.42 4.29 -41.83
CA ALA A 119 25.03 3.74 -40.64
C ALA A 119 26.49 4.22 -40.52
N ASP A 120 26.88 4.67 -39.32
CA ASP A 120 28.24 4.83 -38.75
C ASP A 120 28.09 5.81 -37.55
N GLN A 121 28.77 5.77 -36.41
CA GLN A 121 30.01 5.15 -35.96
C GLN A 121 30.10 5.34 -34.41
N MET A 122 30.70 4.36 -33.71
CA MET A 122 31.62 4.47 -32.54
C MET A 122 31.10 5.10 -31.23
N LEU A 123 30.96 4.41 -30.08
CA LEU A 123 31.94 3.68 -29.24
C LEU A 123 33.02 4.59 -28.62
N GLU A 124 32.78 5.04 -27.38
CA GLU A 124 33.61 4.84 -26.16
C GLU A 124 32.76 5.11 -24.91
#